data_AF-A0A9E5RYT0-F1
#
_entry.id   AF-A0A9E5RYT0-F1
#
_cell.length_a   1.000
_cell.length_b   1.000
_cell.length_c   1.000
_cell.angle_alpha   90.00
_cell.angle_beta   90.00
_cell.angle_gamma   90.00
#
_symmetry.space_group_name_H-M   'P 1'
#
loop_
_entity.id
_entity.type
_entity.pdbx_description
1 polymer ?
#
loop_
_entity_poly.entity_id
_entity_poly.type
_entity_poly.pdbx_seq_one_letter_code
_entity_poly.pdbx_strand_id
1 'polypeptide(L)' 'MGSQLLLHLFEHLKNRYPAISLSVSLENPALRFYQRWGFEIIAQLDNSLTMKKEFYTI' A
#
# COMPACT_ATOMS: atom_id res chain seq x y z
N MET A 1 -7.87 2.10 13.88
CA MET A 1 -7.59 0.65 13.81
C MET A 1 -6.79 0.27 12.56
N GLY A 2 -7.27 0.50 11.33
CA GLY A 2 -6.49 0.13 10.11
C GLY A 2 -5.13 0.83 9.97
N SER A 3 -5.02 2.10 10.40
CA SER A 3 -3.76 2.85 10.44
C SER A 3 -2.70 2.22 11.34
N GLN A 4 -3.10 1.74 12.52
CA GLN A 4 -2.18 1.13 13.48
C GLN A 4 -1.64 -0.19 12.93
N LEU A 5 -2.49 -1.00 12.30
CA LEU A 5 -2.07 -2.25 11.68
C LEU A 5 -1.05 -2.02 10.56
N LEU A 6 -1.30 -1.05 9.67
CA LEU A 6 -0.34 -0.70 8.61
C LEU A 6 0.97 -0.16 9.17
N LEU A 7 0.92 0.70 10.19
CA LEU A 7 2.12 1.21 10.84
C LEU A 7 2.97 0.07 11.41
N HIS A 8 2.35 -0.84 12.17
CA HIS A 8 3.07 -2.00 12.72
C HIS A 8 3.61 -2.90 11.62
N LEU A 9 2.84 -3.14 10.55
CA LEU A 9 3.31 -3.92 9.41
C LEU A 9 4.56 -3.29 8.77
N PHE A 10 4.55 -1.98 8.53
CA PHE A 10 5.67 -1.28 7.91
C PHE A 10 6.93 -1.33 8.76
N GLU A 11 6.81 -1.13 10.06
CA GLU A 11 7.94 -1.23 10.99
C GLU A 11 8.63 -2.60 10.94
N HIS A 12 7.86 -3.68 10.75
CA HIS A 12 8.41 -5.03 10.68
C HIS A 12 9.00 -5.37 9.30
N LEU A 13 8.50 -4.76 8.22
CA LEU A 13 8.87 -5.13 6.85
C LEU A 13 9.93 -4.21 6.22
N LYS A 14 10.02 -2.93 6.64
CA LYS A 14 10.87 -1.91 5.98
C LYS A 14 12.36 -2.27 5.90
N ASN A 15 12.87 -3.08 6.83
CA ASN A 15 14.28 -3.50 6.86
C ASN A 15 14.53 -4.84 6.14
N ARG A 16 13.46 -5.49 5.63
CA ARG A 16 13.51 -6.86 5.07
C ARG A 16 13.13 -6.90 3.60
N TYR A 17 12.23 -6.02 3.20
CA TYR A 17 11.70 -5.95 1.85
C TYR A 17 11.84 -4.52 1.34
N PRO A 18 12.18 -4.32 0.06
CA PRO A 18 12.28 -2.99 -0.53
C PRO A 18 10.91 -2.34 -0.71
N ALA A 19 9.85 -3.14 -0.86
CA ALA A 19 8.50 -2.67 -1.11
C ALA A 19 7.44 -3.68 -0.65
N ILE A 20 6.20 -3.22 -0.59
CA ILE A 20 5.00 -4.05 -0.46
C ILE A 20 3.97 -3.65 -1.50
N SER A 21 3.12 -4.60 -1.89
CA SER A 21 2.02 -4.37 -2.83
C SER A 21 0.69 -4.85 -2.27
N LEU A 22 -0.39 -4.26 -2.79
CA LEU A 22 -1.76 -4.69 -2.54
C LEU A 22 -2.60 -4.52 -3.80
N SER A 23 -3.71 -5.24 -3.86
CA SER A 23 -4.74 -5.04 -4.89
C SER A 23 -6.00 -4.46 -4.24
N VAL A 24 -6.61 -3.47 -4.87
CA VAL A 24 -7.81 -2.80 -4.37
C VAL A 24 -8.74 -2.43 -5.52
N SER A 25 -10.05 -2.64 -5.34
CA SER A 25 -11.03 -2.21 -6.35
C SER A 25 -11.10 -0.68 -6.47
N LEU A 26 -11.36 -0.14 -7.67
CA LEU A 26 -11.59 1.30 -7.86
C LEU A 26 -12.75 1.83 -7.01
N GLU A 27 -13.75 1.00 -6.79
CA GLU A 27 -14.95 1.32 -6.01
C GLU A 27 -14.73 1.18 -4.50
N ASN A 28 -13.56 0.66 -4.08
CA ASN A 28 -13.29 0.48 -2.67
C ASN A 28 -13.00 1.84 -2.00
N PRO A 29 -13.77 2.23 -0.97
CA PRO A 29 -13.59 3.52 -0.28
C PRO A 29 -12.22 3.64 0.42
N ALA A 30 -11.54 2.53 0.68
CA ALA A 30 -10.19 2.52 1.24
C ALA A 30 -9.09 2.91 0.23
N LEU A 31 -9.40 3.11 -1.05
CA LEU A 31 -8.40 3.54 -2.04
C LEU A 31 -7.65 4.82 -1.59
N ARG A 32 -8.41 5.84 -1.15
CA ARG A 32 -7.83 7.08 -0.61
C ARG A 32 -7.07 6.87 0.70
N PHE A 33 -7.40 5.82 1.45
CA PHE A 33 -6.64 5.46 2.64
C PHE A 33 -5.26 4.95 2.23
N TYR A 34 -5.15 4.00 1.29
CA TYR A 34 -3.85 3.49 0.84
C TYR A 34 -2.98 4.56 0.17
N GLN A 35 -3.57 5.43 -0.65
CA GLN A 35 -2.87 6.57 -1.25
C GLN A 35 -2.24 7.48 -0.18
N ARG A 36 -2.99 7.83 0.87
CA ARG A 36 -2.47 8.65 1.98
C ARG A 36 -1.37 7.95 2.79
N TRP A 37 -1.30 6.62 2.75
CA TRP A 37 -0.24 5.83 3.38
C TRP A 37 0.98 5.61 2.48
N GLY A 38 1.03 6.26 1.31
CA GLY A 38 2.18 6.22 0.41
C GLY A 38 2.20 5.02 -0.53
N PHE A 39 1.05 4.40 -0.78
CA PHE A 39 0.90 3.47 -1.89
C PHE A 39 0.59 4.23 -3.17
N GLU A 40 1.31 3.91 -4.23
CA GLU A 40 1.13 4.44 -5.58
C GLU A 40 0.52 3.38 -6.49
N ILE A 41 -0.28 3.79 -7.47
CA ILE A 41 -0.87 2.87 -8.45
C ILE A 41 0.21 2.51 -9.47
N ILE A 42 0.49 1.22 -9.65
CA ILE A 42 1.49 0.74 -10.61
C ILE A 42 0.88 -0.04 -11.78
N ALA A 43 -0.34 -0.54 -11.62
CA ALA A 43 -1.08 -1.19 -12.68
C ALA A 43 -2.59 -1.14 -12.40
N GLN A 44 -3.38 -1.27 -13.46
CA GLN A 44 -4.82 -1.47 -13.38
C GLN A 44 -5.20 -2.63 -14.30
N LEU A 45 -6.05 -3.51 -13.80
CA LEU A 45 -6.72 -4.55 -14.57
C LEU A 45 -8.20 -4.51 -14.23
N ASP A 46 -9.03 -4.20 -15.24
CA ASP A 46 -10.47 -3.99 -15.09
C ASP A 46 -10.79 -3.00 -13.94
N ASN A 47 -11.54 -3.48 -12.94
CA ASN A 47 -11.96 -2.71 -11.77
C ASN A 47 -11.00 -2.87 -10.57
N SER A 48 -9.78 -3.37 -10.79
CA SER A 48 -8.78 -3.63 -9.74
C SER A 48 -7.49 -2.88 -10.01
N LEU A 49 -7.00 -2.19 -8.99
CA LEU A 49 -5.72 -1.48 -8.98
C LEU A 49 -4.68 -2.30 -8.22
N THR A 50 -3.52 -2.51 -8.82
CA THR A 50 -2.33 -2.94 -8.10
C THR A 50 -1.61 -1.69 -7.62
N MET A 51 -1.42 -1.58 -6.31
CA MET A 51 -0.71 -0.49 -5.68
C MET A 51 0.57 -0.98 -5.01
N LYS A 52 1.60 -0.13 -4.99
CA LYS A 52 2.90 -0.42 -4.41
C LYS A 52 3.34 0.71 -3.47
N LYS A 53 3.90 0.33 -2.33
CA LYS A 53 4.63 1.25 -1.45
C LYS A 53 6.08 0.79 -1.37
N GLU A 54 6.98 1.70 -1.71
CA GLU A 54 8.42 1.53 -1.46
C GLU A 54 8.75 1.85 0.01
N PHE A 55 9.73 1.14 0.55
CA PHE A 55 10.41 1.47 1.80
C PHE A 55 11.77 2.06 1.41
N TYR A 56 11.86 3.39 1.37
CA TYR A 56 13.13 4.05 1.13
C TYR A 56 14.08 3.79 2.31
N THR A 57 15.22 3.18 2.04
CA THR A 57 16.36 3.20 2.95
C THR A 57 17.05 4.54 2.79
N ILE A 58 17.18 5.29 3.89
CA ILE A 58 18.06 6.47 3.97
C ILE A 58 19.50 5.97 4.02
#